data_AF-A0A9D9GZ82-F1
#
_entry.id   AF-A0A9D9GZ82-F1
#
_cell.length_a   1.000
_cell.length_b   1.000
_cell.length_c   1.000
_cell.angle_alpha   90.00
_cell.angle_beta   90.00
_cell.angle_gamma   90.00
#
_symmetry.space_group_name_H-M   'P 1'
#
loop_
_entity.id
_entity.type
_entity.pdbx_description
1 polymer ?
#
loop_
_entity_poly.entity_id
_entity_poly.type
_entity_poly.pdbx_seq_one_letter_code
_entity_poly.pdbx_strand_id
1 'polypeptide(L)'
;MKRVLIITYYWPPSGGSGVQRWLKFAKYLPQLGWEPVIYTPLNPEPNAIDEALCREIPEGMTVLKRKIFEPYSLYKFLSGKKRGETIEANIISKESGGSASARLFAFIRGNFFIPDPRCFWIRPSARFLKRYLRKNPVDAIISTGPPHSMHLIAARLSRAAKIKWIADFRDPWTKIFYFKHLPLTNFAKKRHGKLEKEVL
;
A
#
# COMPACT_ATOMS: atom_id res chain seq x y z
N MET A 1 20.10 -18.96 4.83
CA MET A 1 19.18 -18.39 3.83
C MET A 1 19.09 -16.89 4.08
N LYS A 2 19.09 -16.04 3.04
CA LYS A 2 18.89 -14.59 3.23
C LYS A 2 17.42 -14.31 3.48
N ARG A 3 17.07 -13.26 4.22
CA ARG A 3 15.68 -12.90 4.52
C ARG A 3 15.30 -11.56 3.88
N VAL A 4 14.10 -11.46 3.34
CA VAL A 4 13.58 -10.25 2.72
C VAL A 4 12.21 -9.88 3.29
N LEU A 5 12.09 -8.66 3.82
CA LEU A 5 10.81 -8.12 4.25
C LEU A 5 10.08 -7.54 3.04
N ILE A 6 8.92 -8.09 2.69
CA ILE A 6 8.07 -7.61 1.59
C ILE A 6 6.88 -6.86 2.19
N ILE A 7 6.81 -5.56 1.92
CA ILE A 7 5.76 -4.66 2.38
C ILE A 7 4.76 -4.48 1.24
N THR A 8 3.56 -5.03 1.40
CA THR A 8 2.49 -4.98 0.41
C THR A 8 1.17 -4.62 1.06
N TYR A 9 0.35 -3.83 0.37
CA TYR A 9 -1.01 -3.53 0.83
C TYR A 9 -1.99 -4.64 0.45
N TYR A 10 -1.88 -5.13 -0.78
CA TYR A 10 -2.76 -6.16 -1.30
C TYR A 10 -2.06 -7.52 -1.18
N TRP A 11 -2.71 -8.44 -0.45
CA TRP A 11 -2.25 -9.81 -0.22
C TRP A 11 -3.48 -10.71 -0.16
N PRO A 12 -3.40 -12.02 -0.49
CA PRO A 12 -4.56 -12.90 -0.43
C PRO A 12 -5.28 -12.81 0.92
N PRO A 13 -6.63 -12.75 0.92
CA PRO A 13 -7.53 -13.08 -0.20
C PRO A 13 -7.81 -11.92 -1.18
N SER A 14 -7.08 -10.80 -1.11
CA SER A 14 -7.19 -9.77 -2.15
C SER A 14 -6.82 -10.38 -3.51
N GLY A 15 -7.60 -10.09 -4.54
CA GLY A 15 -7.33 -10.46 -5.92
C GLY A 15 -6.58 -9.37 -6.70
N GLY A 16 -6.38 -9.63 -8.00
CA GLY A 16 -5.80 -8.69 -8.95
C GLY A 16 -4.31 -8.91 -9.25
N SER A 17 -3.86 -8.33 -10.35
CA SER A 17 -2.51 -8.55 -10.90
C SER A 17 -1.37 -8.23 -9.93
N GLY A 18 -1.54 -7.17 -9.12
CA GLY A 18 -0.56 -6.80 -8.09
C GLY A 18 -0.36 -7.86 -7.02
N VAL A 19 -1.43 -8.55 -6.63
CA VAL A 19 -1.37 -9.62 -5.63
C VAL A 19 -0.70 -10.84 -6.20
N GLN A 20 -1.13 -11.27 -7.40
CA GLN A 20 -0.57 -12.45 -8.05
C GLN A 20 0.95 -12.32 -8.23
N ARG A 21 1.44 -11.17 -8.69
CA ARG A 21 2.89 -10.92 -8.85
C ARG A 21 3.66 -11.20 -7.56
N TRP A 22 3.27 -10.57 -6.46
CA TRP A 22 4.00 -10.68 -5.20
C TRP A 22 3.79 -12.01 -4.48
N LEU A 23 2.64 -12.64 -4.67
CA LEU A 23 2.40 -14.02 -4.22
C LEU A 23 3.33 -15.00 -4.92
N LYS A 24 3.47 -14.91 -6.25
CA LYS A 24 4.39 -15.77 -7.01
C LYS A 24 5.85 -15.49 -6.65
N PHE A 25 6.26 -14.22 -6.53
CA PHE A 25 7.62 -13.90 -6.06
C PHE A 25 7.87 -14.50 -4.67
N ALA A 26 6.98 -14.31 -3.71
CA ALA A 26 7.14 -14.89 -2.37
C ALA A 26 7.17 -16.44 -2.40
N LYS A 27 6.39 -17.07 -3.29
CA LYS A 27 6.37 -18.52 -3.46
C LYS A 27 7.69 -19.09 -3.99
N TYR A 28 8.33 -18.39 -4.93
CA TYR A 28 9.52 -18.92 -5.63
C TYR A 28 10.86 -18.36 -5.11
N LEU A 29 10.88 -17.23 -4.40
CA LEU A 29 12.09 -16.65 -3.79
C LEU A 29 12.90 -17.64 -2.91
N PRO A 30 12.27 -18.54 -2.12
CA PRO A 30 13.01 -19.53 -1.35
C PRO A 30 13.92 -20.43 -2.19
N GLN A 31 13.52 -20.74 -3.44
CA GLN A 31 14.31 -21.53 -4.38
C GLN A 31 15.60 -20.80 -4.82
N LEU A 32 15.62 -19.47 -4.68
CA LEU A 32 16.77 -18.61 -4.94
C LEU A 32 17.54 -18.24 -3.66
N GLY A 33 17.28 -18.94 -2.55
CA GLY A 33 17.95 -18.72 -1.27
C GLY A 33 17.46 -17.50 -0.48
N TRP A 34 16.26 -16.98 -0.80
CA TRP A 34 15.64 -15.85 -0.12
C TRP A 34 14.33 -16.24 0.59
N GLU A 35 14.29 -16.04 1.89
CA GLU A 35 13.11 -16.24 2.73
C GLU A 35 12.27 -14.96 2.80
N PRO A 36 11.05 -14.95 2.26
CA PRO A 36 10.17 -13.79 2.37
C PRO A 36 9.47 -13.74 3.73
N VAL A 37 9.44 -12.54 4.30
CA VAL A 37 8.57 -12.16 5.41
C VAL A 37 7.59 -11.14 4.88
N ILE A 38 6.31 -11.46 4.85
CA ILE A 38 5.28 -10.56 4.33
C ILE A 38 4.79 -9.65 5.44
N TYR A 39 4.66 -8.35 5.16
CA TYR A 39 3.92 -7.41 5.99
C TYR A 39 2.77 -6.81 5.20
N THR A 40 1.54 -7.01 5.69
CA THR A 40 0.31 -6.60 5.04
C THR A 40 -0.74 -6.20 6.08
N PRO A 41 -1.70 -5.31 5.78
CA PRO A 41 -2.81 -5.06 6.70
C PRO A 41 -3.69 -6.28 6.97
N LEU A 42 -4.30 -6.32 8.15
CA LEU A 42 -5.31 -7.32 8.52
C LEU A 42 -6.68 -7.04 7.89
N ASN A 43 -7.01 -5.77 7.69
CA ASN A 43 -8.31 -5.30 7.21
C ASN A 43 -8.17 -4.34 6.02
N PRO A 44 -7.53 -4.75 4.90
CA PRO A 44 -7.43 -3.91 3.71
C PRO A 44 -8.81 -3.61 3.13
N GLU A 45 -8.89 -2.57 2.31
CA GLU A 45 -9.98 -2.37 1.37
C GLU A 45 -9.54 -2.97 0.02
N PRO A 46 -9.94 -4.22 -0.30
CA PRO A 46 -9.50 -4.88 -1.52
C PRO A 46 -10.23 -4.33 -2.75
N ASN A 47 -9.55 -4.34 -3.90
CA ASN A 47 -10.19 -4.02 -5.18
C ASN A 47 -11.01 -5.21 -5.73
N ALA A 48 -10.60 -6.42 -5.39
CA ALA A 48 -11.24 -7.68 -5.73
C ALA A 48 -10.92 -8.71 -4.64
N ILE A 49 -11.75 -9.73 -4.48
CA ILE A 49 -11.51 -10.86 -3.57
C ILE A 49 -11.38 -12.12 -4.40
N ASP A 50 -10.33 -12.90 -4.13
CA ASP A 50 -10.08 -14.20 -4.72
C ASP A 50 -9.50 -15.14 -3.65
N GLU A 51 -10.39 -15.92 -3.04
CA GLU A 51 -10.05 -16.87 -1.97
C GLU A 51 -9.17 -18.03 -2.47
N ALA A 52 -9.18 -18.33 -3.78
CA ALA A 52 -8.36 -19.41 -4.32
C ALA A 52 -6.86 -19.10 -4.17
N LEU A 53 -6.48 -17.82 -4.19
CA LEU A 53 -5.10 -17.38 -3.97
C LEU A 53 -4.57 -17.69 -2.56
N CYS A 54 -5.43 -17.90 -1.56
CA CYS A 54 -4.99 -18.31 -0.23
C CYS A 54 -4.31 -19.70 -0.26
N ARG A 55 -4.74 -20.59 -1.16
CA ARG A 55 -4.17 -21.94 -1.33
C ARG A 55 -2.77 -21.91 -1.95
N GLU A 56 -2.37 -20.77 -2.48
CA GLU A 56 -1.07 -20.59 -3.11
C GLU A 56 0.00 -20.04 -2.16
N ILE A 57 -0.38 -19.62 -0.95
CA ILE A 57 0.56 -19.20 0.08
C ILE A 57 1.32 -20.45 0.57
N PRO A 58 2.66 -20.51 0.44
CA PRO A 58 3.45 -21.62 0.96
C PRO A 58 3.24 -21.82 2.46
N GLU A 59 3.15 -23.07 2.87
CA GLU A 59 3.09 -23.44 4.28
C GLU A 59 4.34 -22.93 5.02
N GLY A 60 4.15 -22.44 6.25
CA GLY A 60 5.23 -21.87 7.06
C GLY A 60 5.70 -20.47 6.65
N MET A 61 5.15 -19.86 5.58
CA MET A 61 5.49 -18.48 5.22
C MET A 61 5.08 -17.51 6.32
N THR A 62 6.02 -16.66 6.76
CA THR A 62 5.72 -15.65 7.77
C THR A 62 4.91 -14.50 7.15
N VAL A 63 3.65 -14.36 7.57
CA VAL A 63 2.77 -13.25 7.16
C VAL A 63 2.36 -12.43 8.39
N LEU A 64 2.98 -11.26 8.53
CA LEU A 64 2.71 -10.29 9.59
C LEU A 64 1.51 -9.43 9.20
N LYS A 65 0.40 -9.61 9.92
CA LYS A 65 -0.82 -8.80 9.73
C LYS A 65 -1.05 -7.84 10.88
N ARG A 66 -1.44 -6.59 10.59
CA ARG A 66 -1.85 -5.62 11.60
C ARG A 66 -3.14 -4.91 11.24
N LYS A 67 -4.00 -4.70 12.24
CA LYS A 67 -5.17 -3.84 12.08
C LYS A 67 -4.71 -2.40 11.82
N ILE A 68 -5.41 -1.78 10.89
CA ILE A 68 -5.11 -0.47 10.31
C ILE A 68 -6.35 0.41 10.32
N PHE A 69 -6.14 1.73 10.36
CA PHE A 69 -7.23 2.69 10.21
C PHE A 69 -7.53 2.91 8.73
N GLU A 70 -8.60 2.32 8.21
CA GLU A 70 -8.94 2.43 6.79
C GLU A 70 -9.98 3.55 6.56
N PRO A 71 -9.59 4.71 5.99
CA PRO A 71 -10.51 5.84 5.85
C PRO A 71 -11.72 5.52 4.98
N TYR A 72 -11.61 4.65 3.97
CA TYR A 72 -12.75 4.27 3.15
C TYR A 72 -13.78 3.45 3.90
N SER A 73 -13.33 2.52 4.75
CA SER A 73 -14.26 1.74 5.56
C SER A 73 -15.01 2.63 6.55
N LEU A 74 -14.37 3.67 7.09
CA LEU A 74 -15.05 4.68 7.93
C LEU A 74 -16.06 5.50 7.12
N TYR A 75 -15.69 5.96 5.91
CA TYR A 75 -16.59 6.69 5.04
C TYR A 75 -17.83 5.86 4.69
N LYS A 76 -17.66 4.59 4.29
CA LYS A 76 -18.78 3.67 3.97
C LYS A 76 -19.72 3.47 5.15
N PHE A 77 -19.14 3.30 6.35
CA PHE A 77 -19.91 3.15 7.59
C PHE A 77 -20.77 4.40 7.86
N LEU A 78 -20.21 5.59 7.72
CA LEU A 78 -20.93 6.85 7.94
C LEU A 78 -21.94 7.17 6.82
N SER A 79 -21.67 6.75 5.59
CA SER A 79 -22.51 7.05 4.42
C SER A 79 -23.62 6.02 4.18
N GLY A 80 -23.77 5.01 5.04
CA GLY A 80 -24.75 3.93 4.85
C GLY A 80 -24.50 3.03 3.63
N LYS A 81 -23.31 3.09 3.01
CA LYS A 81 -22.96 2.27 1.83
C LYS A 81 -22.52 0.87 2.27
N LYS A 82 -23.00 -0.16 1.58
CA LYS A 82 -22.75 -1.57 1.96
C LYS A 82 -21.27 -1.95 1.83
N ARG A 83 -20.82 -2.90 2.67
CA ARG A 83 -19.55 -3.63 2.50
C ARG A 83 -19.57 -4.31 1.13
N GLY A 84 -18.64 -3.94 0.24
CA GLY A 84 -18.51 -4.52 -1.11
C GLY A 84 -18.62 -3.52 -2.27
N GLU A 85 -19.20 -2.33 -2.06
CA GLU A 85 -19.16 -1.28 -3.09
C GLU A 85 -17.75 -0.70 -3.18
N THR A 86 -16.98 -1.07 -4.20
CA THR A 86 -15.64 -0.50 -4.44
C THR A 86 -15.76 1.01 -4.59
N ILE A 87 -15.16 1.76 -3.66
CA ILE A 87 -14.94 3.19 -3.87
C ILE A 87 -13.76 3.27 -4.82
N GLU A 88 -14.03 3.14 -6.11
CA GLU A 88 -13.00 3.33 -7.11
C GLU A 88 -12.38 4.71 -6.91
N ALA A 89 -11.05 4.79 -6.96
CA ALA A 89 -10.36 6.07 -7.07
C ALA A 89 -10.87 6.88 -8.29
N ASN A 90 -11.44 6.20 -9.29
CA ASN A 90 -12.02 6.76 -10.50
C ASN A 90 -13.43 7.38 -10.34
N ILE A 91 -14.16 7.10 -9.26
CA ILE A 91 -15.48 7.75 -9.01
C ILE A 91 -15.31 9.26 -8.72
N ILE A 92 -14.10 9.71 -8.39
CA ILE A 92 -13.80 11.14 -8.24
C ILE A 92 -13.52 11.82 -9.60
N SER A 93 -13.17 11.05 -10.64
CA SER A 93 -12.79 11.57 -11.96
C SER A 93 -13.84 11.39 -13.05
N LYS A 94 -14.79 10.45 -12.89
CA LYS A 94 -15.93 10.36 -13.81
C LYS A 94 -17.05 11.27 -13.31
N GLU A 95 -17.27 12.32 -14.09
CA GLU A 95 -18.34 13.30 -14.01
C GLU A 95 -18.09 14.50 -13.08
N SER A 96 -17.80 15.61 -13.75
CA SER A 96 -18.08 17.00 -13.39
C SER A 96 -19.53 17.29 -12.93
N GLY A 97 -20.34 16.27 -12.59
CA GLY A 97 -21.70 16.34 -12.07
C GLY A 97 -21.87 15.88 -10.61
N GLY A 98 -20.79 15.53 -9.89
CA GLY A 98 -20.87 15.13 -8.48
C GLY A 98 -21.37 16.23 -7.54
N SER A 99 -22.18 15.85 -6.55
CA SER A 99 -22.68 16.74 -5.48
C SER A 99 -21.54 17.53 -4.81
N ALA A 100 -21.85 18.71 -4.24
CA ALA A 100 -20.84 19.56 -3.57
C ALA A 100 -20.01 18.80 -2.52
N SER A 101 -20.63 17.83 -1.84
CA SER A 101 -19.95 16.94 -0.90
C SER A 101 -18.93 16.03 -1.58
N ALA A 102 -19.24 15.42 -2.73
CA ALA A 102 -18.30 14.58 -3.47
C ALA A 102 -17.05 15.36 -3.91
N ARG A 103 -17.23 16.61 -4.39
CA ARG A 103 -16.12 17.51 -4.74
C ARG A 103 -15.27 17.88 -3.53
N LEU A 104 -15.89 18.15 -2.39
CA LEU A 104 -15.19 18.42 -1.13
C LEU A 104 -14.38 17.21 -0.66
N PHE A 105 -14.94 16.00 -0.71
CA PHE A 105 -14.23 14.77 -0.36
C PHE A 105 -13.04 14.50 -1.29
N ALA A 106 -13.21 14.71 -2.60
CA ALA A 106 -12.14 14.62 -3.57
C ALA A 106 -10.99 15.59 -3.25
N PHE A 107 -11.33 16.84 -2.91
CA PHE A 107 -10.36 17.84 -2.49
C PHE A 107 -9.64 17.45 -1.20
N ILE A 108 -10.38 17.02 -0.16
CA ILE A 108 -9.78 16.59 1.11
C ILE A 108 -8.83 15.41 0.89
N ARG A 109 -9.29 14.39 0.15
CA ARG A 109 -8.48 13.22 -0.19
C ARG A 109 -7.19 13.65 -0.90
N GLY A 110 -7.29 14.44 -1.97
CA GLY A 110 -6.14 14.81 -2.79
C GLY A 110 -5.10 15.65 -2.03
N ASN A 111 -5.53 16.48 -1.08
CA ASN A 111 -4.66 17.47 -0.46
C ASN A 111 -4.16 17.09 0.94
N PHE A 112 -4.89 16.26 1.68
CA PHE A 112 -4.53 15.88 3.05
C PHE A 112 -4.03 14.43 3.15
N PHE A 113 -4.49 13.55 2.27
CA PHE A 113 -4.10 12.14 2.28
C PHE A 113 -2.97 11.86 1.29
N ILE A 114 -1.79 12.41 1.60
CA ILE A 114 -0.60 12.33 0.75
C ILE A 114 0.39 11.31 1.36
N PRO A 115 0.83 10.28 0.61
CA PRO A 115 0.66 10.13 -0.84
C PRO A 115 -0.66 9.49 -1.28
N ASP A 116 -1.32 8.84 -0.34
CA ASP A 116 -2.59 8.18 -0.52
C ASP A 116 -3.25 8.04 0.87
N PRO A 117 -4.52 7.60 0.95
CA PRO A 117 -5.25 7.44 2.22
C PRO A 117 -4.64 6.49 3.23
N ARG A 118 -3.60 5.72 2.86
CA ARG A 118 -2.91 4.79 3.76
C ARG A 118 -1.75 5.49 4.48
N CYS A 119 -1.58 6.79 4.29
CA CYS A 119 -0.52 7.59 4.91
C CYS A 119 -0.51 7.49 6.44
N PHE A 120 -1.67 7.28 7.07
CA PHE A 120 -1.81 7.11 8.51
C PHE A 120 -1.07 5.87 9.05
N TRP A 121 -0.74 4.90 8.20
CA TRP A 121 -0.10 3.66 8.63
C TRP A 121 1.40 3.71 8.53
N ILE A 122 1.95 4.73 7.86
CA ILE A 122 3.39 4.87 7.66
C ILE A 122 4.13 4.80 8.99
N ARG A 123 3.74 5.66 9.95
CA ARG A 123 4.40 5.74 11.27
C ARG A 123 4.11 4.52 12.16
N PRO A 124 2.84 4.09 12.37
CA PRO A 124 2.56 2.91 13.19
C PRO A 124 3.19 1.62 12.67
N SER A 125 3.25 1.44 11.34
CA SER A 125 3.84 0.26 10.70
C SER A 125 5.35 0.28 10.82
N ALA A 126 6.00 1.40 10.49
CA ALA A 126 7.45 1.53 10.65
C ALA A 126 7.89 1.33 12.11
N ARG A 127 7.12 1.82 13.09
CA ARG A 127 7.43 1.61 14.53
C ARG A 127 7.35 0.13 14.91
N PHE A 128 6.31 -0.56 14.46
CA PHE A 128 6.16 -2.00 14.73
C PHE A 128 7.27 -2.80 14.06
N LEU A 129 7.48 -2.60 12.76
CA LEU A 129 8.49 -3.31 11.99
C LEU A 129 9.90 -3.04 12.53
N LYS A 130 10.22 -1.82 12.95
CA LYS A 130 11.50 -1.53 13.62
C LYS A 130 11.73 -2.39 14.86
N ARG A 131 10.69 -2.63 15.68
CA ARG A 131 10.80 -3.52 16.85
C ARG A 131 10.92 -4.99 16.44
N TYR A 132 10.13 -5.41 15.46
CA TYR A 132 10.18 -6.77 14.94
C TYR A 132 11.55 -7.11 14.37
N LEU A 133 12.12 -6.23 13.54
CA LEU A 133 13.41 -6.41 12.87
C LEU A 133 14.61 -6.45 13.83
N ARG A 134 14.48 -5.94 15.06
CA ARG A 134 15.53 -6.12 16.09
C ARG A 134 15.66 -7.57 16.56
N LYS A 135 14.58 -8.33 16.52
CA LYS A 135 14.55 -9.75 16.90
C LYS A 135 14.62 -10.67 15.68
N ASN A 136 14.17 -10.17 14.53
CA ASN A 136 14.05 -10.91 13.28
C ASN A 136 14.72 -10.10 12.17
N PRO A 137 16.06 -10.03 12.14
CA PRO A 137 16.78 -9.26 11.13
C PRO A 137 16.46 -9.78 9.73
N VAL A 138 16.51 -8.86 8.76
CA VAL A 138 16.36 -9.14 7.33
C VAL A 138 17.50 -8.47 6.57
N ASP A 139 17.90 -9.07 5.45
CA ASP A 139 19.00 -8.60 4.60
C ASP A 139 18.54 -7.53 3.60
N ALA A 140 17.25 -7.54 3.25
CA ALA A 140 16.66 -6.60 2.31
C ALA A 140 15.21 -6.26 2.68
N ILE A 141 14.75 -5.11 2.19
CA ILE A 141 13.36 -4.69 2.21
C ILE A 141 12.90 -4.54 0.76
N ILE A 142 11.71 -5.03 0.46
CA ILE A 142 11.01 -4.70 -0.77
C ILE A 142 9.66 -4.08 -0.40
N SER A 143 9.26 -3.05 -1.14
CA SER A 143 7.93 -2.46 -1.03
C SER A 143 7.30 -2.38 -2.39
N THR A 144 6.00 -2.68 -2.49
CA THR A 144 5.26 -2.56 -3.74
C THR A 144 4.13 -1.54 -3.63
N GLY A 145 4.00 -0.72 -4.67
CA GLY A 145 2.97 0.30 -4.80
C GLY A 145 2.40 0.35 -6.22
N PRO A 146 1.19 0.89 -6.43
CA PRO A 146 0.35 1.56 -5.43
C PRO A 146 -0.32 0.60 -4.42
N PRO A 147 -0.74 1.07 -3.23
CA PRO A 147 -0.54 2.43 -2.69
C PRO A 147 0.93 2.72 -2.32
N HIS A 148 1.40 3.93 -2.62
CA HIS A 148 2.81 4.33 -2.42
C HIS A 148 3.17 4.59 -0.94
N SER A 149 2.20 4.62 -0.03
CA SER A 149 2.44 4.59 1.41
C SER A 149 3.33 3.41 1.84
N MET A 150 3.31 2.28 1.12
CA MET A 150 4.19 1.13 1.39
C MET A 150 5.66 1.49 1.20
N HIS A 151 5.99 2.26 0.16
CA HIS A 151 7.34 2.77 -0.08
C HIS A 151 7.80 3.66 1.07
N LEU A 152 6.93 4.52 1.60
CA LEU A 152 7.28 5.40 2.71
C LEU A 152 7.46 4.67 4.05
N ILE A 153 6.83 3.50 4.23
CA ILE A 153 7.14 2.60 5.36
C ILE A 153 8.55 2.05 5.17
N ALA A 154 8.86 1.52 3.99
CA ALA A 154 10.16 0.93 3.68
C ALA A 154 11.30 1.94 3.75
N ALA A 155 11.15 3.13 3.17
CA ALA A 155 12.11 4.23 3.23
C ALA A 155 12.51 4.60 4.67
N ARG A 156 11.53 4.58 5.59
CA ARG A 156 11.77 4.85 7.02
C ARG A 156 12.55 3.73 7.70
N LEU A 157 12.22 2.48 7.38
CA LEU A 157 12.88 1.32 7.95
C LEU A 157 14.30 1.17 7.42
N SER A 158 14.48 1.29 6.11
CA SER A 158 15.78 1.24 5.43
C SER A 158 16.74 2.28 6.01
N ARG A 159 16.33 3.55 6.13
CA ARG A 159 17.14 4.60 6.76
C ARG A 159 17.47 4.31 8.22
N ALA A 160 16.51 3.81 8.99
CA ALA A 160 16.69 3.57 10.43
C ALA A 160 17.54 2.34 10.74
N ALA A 161 17.48 1.31 9.90
CA ALA A 161 18.17 0.03 10.11
C ALA A 161 19.36 -0.19 9.16
N LYS A 162 19.61 0.75 8.23
CA LYS A 162 20.63 0.67 7.16
C LYS A 162 20.51 -0.60 6.30
N ILE A 163 19.28 -1.04 6.05
CA ILE A 163 18.98 -2.23 5.24
C ILE A 163 18.75 -1.81 3.79
N LYS A 164 19.30 -2.58 2.83
CA LYS A 164 19.07 -2.35 1.40
C LYS A 164 17.58 -2.42 1.08
N TRP A 165 17.11 -1.48 0.25
CA TRP A 165 15.70 -1.37 -0.08
C TRP A 165 15.48 -1.28 -1.60
N ILE A 166 14.51 -2.04 -2.09
CA ILE A 166 14.03 -2.02 -3.48
C ILE A 166 12.57 -1.53 -3.49
N ALA A 167 12.29 -0.50 -4.27
CA ALA A 167 10.94 0.02 -4.47
C ALA A 167 10.37 -0.49 -5.81
N ASP A 168 9.35 -1.36 -5.74
CA ASP A 168 8.58 -1.82 -6.90
C ASP A 168 7.43 -0.87 -7.22
N PHE A 169 7.66 0.02 -8.19
CA PHE A 169 6.64 0.88 -8.77
C PHE A 169 5.89 0.12 -9.86
N ARG A 170 4.73 -0.44 -9.51
CA ARG A 170 3.86 -1.12 -10.50
C ARG A 170 3.17 -0.11 -11.42
N ASP A 171 2.91 1.08 -10.90
CA ASP A 171 2.43 2.23 -11.64
C ASP A 171 3.27 3.47 -11.30
N PRO A 172 3.37 4.47 -12.20
CA PRO A 172 4.01 5.74 -11.89
C PRO A 172 3.29 6.47 -10.73
N TRP A 173 4.02 7.25 -9.92
CA TRP A 173 3.40 7.96 -8.80
C TRP A 173 2.80 9.29 -9.24
N THR A 174 3.61 10.24 -9.73
CA THR A 174 3.08 11.55 -10.19
C THR A 174 2.71 11.60 -11.66
N LYS A 175 3.20 10.62 -12.45
CA LYS A 175 2.97 10.53 -13.89
C LYS A 175 1.79 9.63 -14.29
N ILE A 176 1.03 9.11 -13.33
CA ILE A 176 -0.13 8.28 -13.64
C ILE A 176 -1.23 9.12 -14.30
N PHE A 177 -1.93 8.55 -15.28
CA PHE A 177 -2.81 9.30 -16.18
C PHE A 177 -3.89 10.11 -15.45
N TYR A 178 -4.39 9.62 -14.32
CA TYR A 178 -5.43 10.28 -13.54
C TYR A 178 -4.92 11.33 -12.54
N PHE A 179 -3.61 11.44 -12.32
CA PHE A 179 -3.03 12.38 -11.35
C PHE A 179 -3.41 13.83 -11.65
N LYS A 180 -3.50 14.18 -12.95
CA LYS A 180 -3.91 15.50 -13.44
C LYS A 180 -5.39 15.84 -13.19
N HIS A 181 -6.23 14.82 -12.98
CA HIS A 181 -7.66 14.99 -12.74
C HIS A 181 -8.01 15.17 -11.25
N LEU A 182 -7.04 14.94 -10.36
CA LEU A 182 -7.23 15.19 -8.93
C LEU A 182 -7.22 16.70 -8.64
N PRO A 183 -8.12 17.23 -7.79
CA PRO A 183 -8.18 18.64 -7.43
C PRO A 183 -7.04 19.02 -6.45
N LEU A 184 -5.79 18.88 -6.90
CA LEU A 184 -4.58 19.09 -6.10
C LEU A 184 -4.16 20.56 -6.11
N THR A 185 -3.94 21.11 -4.92
CA THR A 185 -3.23 22.37 -4.72
C THR A 185 -1.77 22.26 -5.15
N ASN A 186 -1.13 23.40 -5.42
CA ASN A 186 0.30 23.43 -5.72
C ASN A 186 1.16 22.86 -4.58
N PHE A 187 0.73 23.03 -3.33
CA PHE A 187 1.36 22.42 -2.17
C PHE A 187 1.30 20.89 -2.26
N ALA A 188 0.12 20.32 -2.51
CA ALA A 188 -0.04 18.87 -2.64
C ALA A 188 0.82 18.30 -3.78
N LYS A 189 0.81 18.94 -4.96
CA LYS A 189 1.66 18.56 -6.11
C LYS A 189 3.14 18.55 -5.75
N LYS A 190 3.64 19.62 -5.11
CA LYS A 190 5.03 19.72 -4.65
C LYS A 190 5.37 18.64 -3.63
N ARG A 191 4.46 18.34 -2.69
CA ARG A 191 4.64 17.30 -1.69
C ARG A 191 4.71 15.91 -2.31
N HIS A 192 3.84 15.59 -3.26
CA HIS A 192 3.90 14.35 -4.04
C HIS A 192 5.24 14.21 -4.75
N GLY A 193 5.67 15.23 -5.52
CA GLY A 193 6.95 15.18 -6.23
C GLY A 193 8.16 15.07 -5.30
N LYS A 194 8.13 15.70 -4.12
CA LYS A 194 9.18 15.53 -3.10
C LYS A 194 9.22 14.09 -2.60
N LEU A 195 8.08 13.52 -2.24
CA LEU A 195 8.00 12.15 -1.71
C LEU A 195 8.39 11.11 -2.76
N GLU A 196 8.00 11.29 -4.03
CA GLU A 196 8.43 10.41 -5.12
C GLU A 196 9.96 10.42 -5.28
N LYS A 197 10.59 11.61 -5.27
CA LYS A 197 12.06 11.75 -5.27
C LYS A 197 12.76 11.19 -4.03
N GLU A 198 12.06 11.08 -2.90
CA GLU A 198 12.61 10.42 -1.70
C GLU A 198 12.59 8.89 -1.81
N VAL A 199 11.81 8.35 -2.76
CA VAL A 199 11.67 6.89 -2.98
C VAL A 199 12.51 6.41 -4.17
N LEU A 200 12.67 7.24 -5.21
CA LEU A 200 13.59 7.00 -6.33
C LEU A 200 15.05 7.20 -5.91
#